data_AF-A0A835FJ14-F1
#
_entry.id   AF-A0A835FJ14-F1
#
_cell.length_a   1.000
_cell.length_b   1.000
_cell.length_c   1.000
_cell.angle_alpha   90.00
_cell.angle_beta   90.00
_cell.angle_gamma   90.00
#
_symmetry.space_group_name_H-M   'P 1'
#
loop_
_entity.id
_entity.type
_entity.pdbx_description
1 polymer ?
#
loop_
_entity_poly.entity_id
_entity_poly.type
_entity_poly.pdbx_seq_one_letter_code
_entity_poly.pdbx_strand_id
1 'polypeptide(L)'
;MEASAAAEKKPQLTGPLGGLPWDITIDILGRLPAKSVFRCRGVCKAWRDITIDPGFLAARSHCWPADVVLYKYEYRTVASDDGGNDTVAVDVALDLLPVSSDEETRPRRLIRYANRHAWFLLVASSNGVLLFRKEEGLYLLCNPVTRQWAELPRLPPRPPHLKHNKAMVDAECAFYLHSNSGEYRVLCRRNSSIKETTWWILAAGAAKPRRIDMGAAAEVVAKVAPCLRTAVAMHVALDGRLHWPPHQAAAVAGETEMVVFDVSLETFHLMAGPPTTTAALTKVFDMDGRLVAADFGKEEHIDLWFLEDYKNRRWELRHRVEVPLMDDAIMQQVWTQGGTARPTLEPRSLLSVAAAGDGEAGNIMLGNYRWLVVYNVKTKTTKTVDSVVKLWGKDVLVSRHVFKENLEKHACFTTAEQCSVDLSSFHFQ
;
A
#
# COMPACT_ATOMS: atom_id res chain seq x y z
N MET A 1 -32.52 22.98 34.80
CA MET A 1 -32.64 23.18 33.34
C MET A 1 -31.92 22.02 32.68
N GLU A 2 -32.68 20.97 32.37
CA GLU A 2 -32.21 19.83 31.60
C GLU A 2 -31.98 20.27 30.15
N ALA A 3 -30.76 20.06 29.65
CA ALA A 3 -30.49 20.16 28.22
C ALA A 3 -31.05 18.90 27.56
N SER A 4 -32.20 19.03 26.89
CA SER A 4 -32.72 18.03 25.98
C SER A 4 -31.71 17.80 24.86
N ALA A 5 -31.05 16.64 24.88
CA ALA A 5 -30.31 16.14 23.74
C ALA A 5 -31.31 15.90 22.61
N ALA A 6 -31.35 16.81 21.63
CA ALA A 6 -32.11 16.62 20.42
C ALA A 6 -31.60 15.33 19.74
N ALA A 7 -32.41 14.28 19.74
CA ALA A 7 -32.11 13.06 19.00
C ALA A 7 -31.93 13.42 17.52
N GLU A 8 -30.72 13.23 17.00
CA GLU A 8 -30.44 13.39 15.57
C GLU A 8 -31.42 12.52 14.77
N LYS A 9 -32.27 13.18 13.99
CA LYS A 9 -33.29 12.53 13.18
C LYS A 9 -32.58 11.85 12.01
N LYS A 10 -32.29 10.56 12.15
CA LYS A 10 -31.60 9.77 11.10
C LYS A 10 -32.39 9.81 9.79
N PRO A 11 -31.72 9.93 8.62
CA PRO A 11 -32.39 9.97 7.33
C PRO A 11 -33.17 8.67 7.11
N GLN A 12 -34.46 8.77 6.79
CA GLN A 12 -35.28 7.60 6.47
C GLN A 12 -35.28 7.34 4.97
N LEU A 13 -34.88 6.14 4.58
CA LEU A 13 -35.01 5.66 3.20
C LEU A 13 -36.47 5.26 2.92
N THR A 14 -36.89 5.35 1.67
CA THR A 14 -38.19 4.85 1.20
C THR A 14 -38.00 3.59 0.34
N GLY A 15 -39.01 2.73 0.26
CA GLY A 15 -38.94 1.48 -0.54
C GLY A 15 -38.36 0.30 0.25
N PRO A 16 -37.73 -0.70 -0.41
CA PRO A 16 -37.29 -1.95 0.23
C PRO A 16 -36.32 -1.76 1.39
N LEU A 17 -35.48 -0.72 1.35
CA LEU A 17 -34.53 -0.39 2.43
C LEU A 17 -35.16 0.48 3.53
N GLY A 18 -36.34 1.06 3.31
CA GLY A 18 -37.01 1.94 4.29
C GLY A 18 -37.56 1.23 5.52
N GLY A 19 -37.74 -0.09 5.43
CA GLY A 19 -38.14 -0.93 6.56
C GLY A 19 -36.98 -1.62 7.27
N LEU A 20 -35.74 -1.45 6.80
CA LEU A 20 -34.58 -2.08 7.43
C LEU A 20 -34.06 -1.23 8.59
N PRO A 21 -33.52 -1.86 9.65
CA PRO A 21 -32.78 -1.14 10.67
C PRO A 21 -31.62 -0.35 10.05
N TRP A 22 -31.34 0.82 10.64
CA TRP A 22 -30.28 1.71 10.17
C TRP A 22 -28.93 1.01 10.01
N ASP A 23 -28.55 0.19 10.97
CA ASP A 23 -27.24 -0.47 10.99
C ASP A 23 -27.10 -1.47 9.83
N ILE A 24 -28.19 -2.15 9.45
CA ILE A 24 -28.23 -3.05 8.30
C ILE A 24 -28.15 -2.27 6.99
N THR A 25 -28.81 -1.12 6.91
CA THR A 25 -28.70 -0.23 5.75
C THR A 25 -27.26 0.23 5.55
N ILE A 26 -26.59 0.64 6.63
CA ILE A 26 -25.19 1.05 6.60
C ILE A 26 -24.27 -0.09 6.18
N ASP A 27 -24.48 -1.30 6.68
CA ASP A 27 -23.72 -2.48 6.27
C ASP A 27 -23.89 -2.80 4.77
N ILE A 28 -25.13 -2.81 4.27
CA ILE A 28 -25.41 -3.06 2.85
C ILE A 28 -24.74 -2.01 1.96
N LEU A 29 -24.88 -0.72 2.30
CA LEU A 29 -24.28 0.37 1.53
C LEU A 29 -22.75 0.40 1.66
N GLY A 30 -22.22 -0.03 2.80
CA GLY A 30 -20.79 -0.15 3.07
C GLY A 30 -20.12 -1.20 2.16
N ARG A 31 -20.85 -2.26 1.80
CA ARG A 31 -20.42 -3.31 0.86
C ARG A 31 -20.49 -2.91 -0.61
N LEU A 32 -20.92 -1.69 -0.94
CA LEU A 32 -20.92 -1.19 -2.31
C LEU A 32 -19.56 -0.58 -2.72
N PRO A 33 -19.09 -0.83 -3.96
CA PRO A 33 -17.94 -0.12 -4.52
C PRO A 33 -18.17 1.39 -4.51
N ALA A 34 -17.08 2.17 -4.39
CA ALA A 34 -17.15 3.63 -4.30
C ALA A 34 -18.02 4.28 -5.40
N LYS A 35 -17.91 3.81 -6.65
CA LYS A 35 -18.71 4.32 -7.78
C LYS A 35 -20.21 4.15 -7.56
N SER A 36 -20.64 3.04 -6.99
CA SER A 36 -22.05 2.78 -6.69
C SER A 36 -22.53 3.71 -5.57
N VAL A 37 -21.72 3.91 -4.52
CA VAL A 37 -22.02 4.87 -3.44
C VAL A 37 -22.16 6.29 -3.98
N PHE A 38 -21.30 6.72 -4.91
CA PHE A 38 -21.45 8.03 -5.56
C PHE A 38 -22.74 8.14 -6.37
N ARG A 39 -23.17 7.06 -7.07
CA ARG A 39 -24.46 7.04 -7.77
C ARG A 39 -25.65 7.12 -6.81
N CYS A 40 -25.55 6.48 -5.64
CA CYS A 40 -26.56 6.56 -4.59
C CYS A 40 -26.86 8.01 -4.15
N ARG A 41 -25.85 8.89 -4.14
CA ARG A 41 -26.01 10.33 -3.83
C ARG A 41 -26.94 11.08 -4.81
N GLY A 42 -27.19 10.50 -5.98
CA GLY A 42 -28.10 11.02 -7.00
C GLY A 42 -29.54 10.52 -6.88
N VAL A 43 -29.83 9.50 -6.05
CA VAL A 43 -31.15 8.87 -5.97
C VAL A 43 -32.17 9.75 -5.26
N CYS A 44 -31.89 10.15 -4.01
CA CYS A 44 -32.68 11.15 -3.28
C CYS A 44 -31.85 11.81 -2.17
N LYS A 45 -32.43 12.80 -1.47
CA LYS A 45 -31.77 13.52 -0.36
C LYS A 45 -31.34 12.58 0.76
N ALA A 46 -32.22 11.67 1.19
CA ALA A 46 -31.88 10.70 2.24
C ALA A 46 -30.66 9.85 1.85
N TRP A 47 -30.63 9.23 0.67
CA TRP A 47 -29.46 8.47 0.21
C TRP A 47 -28.18 9.30 0.17
N ARG A 48 -28.28 10.57 -0.24
CA ARG A 48 -27.13 11.49 -0.22
C ARG A 48 -26.65 11.73 1.19
N ASP A 49 -27.54 12.07 2.11
CA ASP A 49 -27.22 12.39 3.50
C ASP A 49 -26.56 11.21 4.20
N ILE A 50 -27.06 9.99 3.97
CA ILE A 50 -26.47 8.74 4.50
C ILE A 50 -25.04 8.53 3.95
N THR A 51 -24.84 8.71 2.64
CA THR A 51 -23.57 8.35 1.99
C THR A 51 -22.49 9.44 2.08
N ILE A 52 -22.82 10.60 2.66
CA ILE A 52 -21.86 11.65 3.02
C ILE A 52 -21.65 11.74 4.53
N ASP A 53 -22.45 11.01 5.32
CA ASP A 53 -22.35 10.97 6.77
C ASP A 53 -20.94 10.48 7.20
N PRO A 54 -20.25 11.22 8.10
CA PRO A 54 -18.93 10.81 8.58
C PRO A 54 -18.92 9.42 9.23
N GLY A 55 -19.98 9.06 9.96
CA GLY A 55 -20.11 7.74 10.58
C GLY A 55 -20.19 6.62 9.54
N PHE A 56 -20.97 6.81 8.48
CA PHE A 56 -21.01 5.89 7.33
C PHE A 56 -19.65 5.75 6.65
N LEU A 57 -18.97 6.87 6.36
CA LEU A 57 -17.68 6.87 5.68
C LEU A 57 -16.61 6.14 6.51
N ALA A 58 -16.57 6.40 7.81
CA ALA A 58 -15.67 5.73 8.75
C ALA A 58 -15.97 4.23 8.82
N ALA A 59 -17.23 3.84 9.03
CA ALA A 59 -17.63 2.43 9.08
C ALA A 59 -17.26 1.68 7.79
N ARG A 60 -17.53 2.27 6.62
CA ARG A 60 -17.15 1.70 5.33
C ARG A 60 -15.63 1.57 5.19
N SER A 61 -14.87 2.57 5.63
CA SER A 61 -13.40 2.54 5.55
C SER A 61 -12.81 1.35 6.31
N HIS A 62 -13.46 0.89 7.38
CA HIS A 62 -13.06 -0.31 8.12
C HIS A 62 -13.42 -1.60 7.39
N CYS A 63 -14.60 -1.68 6.77
CA CYS A 63 -15.14 -2.91 6.18
C CYS A 63 -14.64 -3.22 4.75
N TRP A 64 -14.14 -2.24 3.99
CA TRP A 64 -13.74 -2.51 2.61
C TRP A 64 -12.48 -3.38 2.51
N PRO A 65 -12.38 -4.44 1.70
CA PRO A 65 -11.14 -5.21 1.58
C PRO A 65 -10.03 -4.40 0.89
N ALA A 66 -8.78 -4.79 1.14
CA ALA A 66 -7.65 -4.24 0.40
C ALA A 66 -7.49 -4.99 -0.94
N ASP A 67 -7.35 -4.26 -2.03
CA ASP A 67 -7.08 -4.81 -3.37
C ASP A 67 -5.58 -4.82 -3.64
N VAL A 68 -5.09 -5.83 -4.37
CA VAL A 68 -3.70 -5.84 -4.84
C VAL A 68 -3.57 -4.89 -6.03
N VAL A 69 -2.54 -4.03 -6.02
CA VAL A 69 -2.26 -3.11 -7.12
C VAL A 69 -1.45 -3.83 -8.20
N LEU A 70 -1.81 -3.63 -9.45
CA LEU A 70 -1.08 -4.10 -10.63
C LEU A 70 -0.55 -2.89 -11.40
N TYR A 71 0.72 -2.94 -11.78
CA TYR A 71 1.30 -2.00 -12.73
C TYR A 71 1.04 -2.50 -14.15
N LYS A 72 0.56 -1.61 -15.02
CA LYS A 72 0.47 -1.86 -16.44
C LYS A 72 1.18 -0.75 -17.20
N TYR A 73 2.14 -1.11 -18.04
CA TYR A 73 2.87 -0.19 -18.90
C TYR A 73 2.18 -0.14 -20.26
N GLU A 74 1.79 1.05 -20.70
CA GLU A 74 1.14 1.26 -21.98
C GLU A 74 2.07 2.09 -22.87
N TYR A 75 2.69 1.45 -23.85
CA TYR A 75 3.62 2.10 -24.78
C TYR A 75 2.84 2.81 -25.89
N ARG A 76 3.24 4.04 -26.19
CA ARG A 76 2.66 4.87 -27.25
C ARG A 76 3.78 5.42 -28.12
N THR A 77 3.60 5.31 -29.42
CA THR A 77 4.46 5.99 -30.39
C THR A 77 3.99 7.43 -30.52
N VAL A 78 4.88 8.37 -30.27
CA VAL A 78 4.66 9.80 -30.47
C VAL A 78 5.41 10.18 -31.73
N ALA A 79 4.64 10.50 -32.78
CA ALA A 79 5.18 10.96 -34.04
C ALA A 79 5.94 12.27 -33.83
N SER A 80 7.10 12.38 -34.49
CA SER A 80 7.87 13.61 -34.49
C SER A 80 7.25 14.61 -35.48
N ASP A 81 7.00 15.85 -35.05
CA ASP A 81 6.47 16.89 -35.94
C ASP A 81 7.57 17.46 -36.88
N ASP A 82 8.85 17.17 -36.60
CA ASP A 82 10.03 17.70 -37.28
C ASP A 82 10.74 16.70 -38.21
N GLY A 83 10.12 15.53 -38.46
CA GLY A 83 10.70 14.48 -39.32
C GLY A 83 11.86 13.71 -38.68
N GLY A 84 12.05 13.84 -37.36
CA GLY A 84 12.95 12.99 -36.57
C GLY A 84 12.41 11.57 -36.35
N ASN A 85 13.16 10.73 -35.63
CA ASN A 85 12.64 9.41 -35.23
C ASN A 85 11.46 9.54 -34.26
N ASP A 86 10.43 8.73 -34.47
CA ASP A 86 9.34 8.56 -33.52
C ASP A 86 9.86 8.25 -32.12
N THR A 87 9.28 8.90 -31.11
CA THR A 87 9.64 8.67 -29.71
C THR A 87 8.64 7.74 -29.05
N VAL A 88 9.11 6.80 -28.23
CA VAL A 88 8.23 5.91 -27.46
C VAL A 88 7.97 6.53 -26.10
N ALA A 89 6.72 6.93 -25.85
CA ALA A 89 6.23 7.32 -24.54
C ALA A 89 5.66 6.10 -23.80
N VAL A 90 5.81 6.09 -22.47
CA VAL A 90 5.23 5.05 -21.62
C VAL A 90 4.25 5.69 -20.66
N ASP A 91 3.00 5.24 -20.71
CA ASP A 91 2.02 5.51 -19.66
C ASP A 91 2.06 4.38 -18.64
N VAL A 92 1.86 4.73 -17.36
CA VAL A 92 1.67 3.76 -16.29
C VAL A 92 0.21 3.81 -15.86
N ALA A 93 -0.45 2.66 -15.93
CA ALA A 93 -1.74 2.44 -15.32
C ALA A 93 -1.58 1.60 -14.05
N LEU A 94 -2.31 2.00 -13.01
CA LEU A 94 -2.50 1.23 -11.80
C LEU A 94 -3.89 0.61 -11.87
N ASP A 95 -3.93 -0.72 -11.95
CA ASP A 95 -5.17 -1.50 -11.94
C ASP A 95 -5.29 -2.22 -10.58
N LEU A 96 -6.51 -2.49 -10.13
CA LEU A 96 -6.81 -3.14 -8.85
C LEU A 96 -7.38 -4.52 -9.09
N LEU A 97 -6.82 -5.50 -8.38
CA LEU A 97 -7.28 -6.88 -8.35
C LEU A 97 -7.80 -7.20 -6.94
N PRO A 98 -9.11 -7.43 -6.77
CA PRO A 98 -9.69 -7.77 -5.48
C PRO A 98 -9.11 -9.04 -4.87
N VAL A 99 -8.92 -9.09 -3.56
CA VAL A 99 -8.42 -10.31 -2.88
C VAL A 99 -9.37 -11.50 -3.05
N SER A 100 -10.67 -11.23 -3.11
CA SER A 100 -11.71 -12.21 -3.36
C SER A 100 -11.87 -12.61 -4.83
N SER A 101 -10.96 -12.18 -5.71
CA SER A 101 -11.05 -12.45 -7.15
C SER A 101 -11.10 -13.95 -7.44
N ASP A 102 -12.01 -14.34 -8.32
CA ASP A 102 -12.02 -15.65 -8.99
C ASP A 102 -11.32 -15.56 -10.36
N GLU A 103 -11.32 -16.67 -11.11
CA GLU A 103 -10.66 -16.76 -12.42
C GLU A 103 -11.22 -15.79 -13.48
N GLU A 104 -12.44 -15.31 -13.32
CA GLU A 104 -13.11 -14.41 -14.28
C GLU A 104 -12.98 -12.93 -13.91
N THR A 105 -12.52 -12.63 -12.69
CA THR A 105 -12.43 -11.26 -12.20
C THR A 105 -11.37 -10.46 -12.96
N ARG A 106 -11.83 -9.41 -13.65
CA ARG A 106 -10.96 -8.49 -14.39
C ARG A 106 -10.45 -7.38 -13.49
N PRO A 107 -9.15 -7.03 -13.54
CA PRO A 107 -8.64 -5.86 -12.84
C PRO A 107 -9.35 -4.58 -13.27
N ARG A 108 -9.61 -3.70 -12.31
CA ARG A 108 -10.27 -2.43 -12.55
C ARG A 108 -9.25 -1.29 -12.52
N ARG A 109 -9.28 -0.41 -13.51
CA ARG A 109 -8.38 0.75 -13.55
C ARG A 109 -8.67 1.75 -12.44
N LEU A 110 -7.63 2.08 -11.68
CA LEU A 110 -7.67 3.10 -10.65
C LEU A 110 -7.26 4.45 -11.22
N ILE A 111 -6.06 4.51 -11.80
CA ILE A 111 -5.47 5.73 -12.32
C ILE A 111 -4.48 5.39 -13.44
N ARG A 112 -4.41 6.24 -14.47
CA ARG A 112 -3.38 6.21 -15.52
C ARG A 112 -2.65 7.54 -15.56
N TYR A 113 -1.33 7.52 -15.70
CA TYR A 113 -0.52 8.72 -15.83
C TYR A 113 0.64 8.53 -16.79
N ALA A 114 1.07 9.62 -17.43
CA ALA A 114 2.23 9.59 -18.31
C ALA A 114 3.52 9.50 -17.48
N ASN A 115 4.35 8.49 -17.75
CA ASN A 115 5.66 8.35 -17.09
C ASN A 115 6.70 9.24 -17.80
N ARG A 116 6.49 10.55 -17.75
CA ARG A 116 7.39 11.54 -18.38
C ARG A 116 8.72 11.69 -17.65
N HIS A 117 8.77 11.27 -16.38
CA HIS A 117 9.96 11.36 -15.54
C HIS A 117 10.17 10.05 -14.81
N ALA A 118 11.36 9.44 -14.97
CA ALA A 118 11.74 8.18 -14.32
C ALA A 118 11.64 8.19 -12.78
N TRP A 119 11.41 9.35 -12.17
CA TRP A 119 11.28 9.56 -10.73
C TRP A 119 9.83 9.54 -10.24
N PHE A 120 8.84 9.63 -11.15
CA PHE A 120 7.42 9.62 -10.78
C PHE A 120 6.94 8.19 -10.49
N LEU A 121 7.02 7.79 -9.22
CA LEU A 121 6.76 6.42 -8.79
C LEU A 121 5.80 6.38 -7.59
N LEU A 122 4.88 5.42 -7.59
CA LEU A 122 4.10 5.09 -6.41
C LEU A 122 5.01 4.47 -5.35
N VAL A 123 5.09 5.12 -4.19
CA VAL A 123 5.96 4.73 -3.07
C VAL A 123 5.20 3.89 -2.05
N ALA A 124 3.97 4.27 -1.74
CA ALA A 124 3.13 3.63 -0.75
C ALA A 124 1.66 4.02 -0.91
N SER A 125 0.80 3.33 -0.18
CA SER A 125 -0.63 3.58 -0.07
C SER A 125 -1.03 3.50 1.40
N SER A 126 -1.97 4.35 1.82
CA SER A 126 -2.49 4.35 3.19
C SER A 126 -3.89 4.92 3.20
N ASN A 127 -4.84 4.21 3.82
CA ASN A 127 -6.23 4.61 4.00
C ASN A 127 -6.86 5.31 2.77
N GLY A 128 -6.78 4.68 1.59
CA GLY A 128 -7.34 5.21 0.33
C GLY A 128 -6.56 6.33 -0.36
N VAL A 129 -5.40 6.72 0.17
CA VAL A 129 -4.49 7.69 -0.45
C VAL A 129 -3.24 6.99 -0.98
N LEU A 130 -2.83 7.39 -2.18
CA LEU A 130 -1.58 7.01 -2.82
C LEU A 130 -0.52 8.09 -2.59
N LEU A 131 0.70 7.66 -2.26
CA LEU A 131 1.88 8.51 -2.15
C LEU A 131 2.75 8.33 -3.39
N PHE A 132 2.86 9.38 -4.20
CA PHE A 132 3.78 9.44 -5.31
C PHE A 132 5.01 10.26 -4.93
N ARG A 133 6.19 9.76 -5.29
CA ARG A 133 7.40 10.58 -5.33
C ARG A 133 7.44 11.26 -6.68
N LYS A 134 7.57 12.59 -6.72
CA LYS A 134 7.70 13.35 -7.97
C LYS A 134 9.16 13.64 -8.29
N GLU A 135 9.89 14.11 -7.27
CA GLU A 135 11.32 14.37 -7.32
C GLU A 135 11.96 13.93 -5.99
N GLU A 136 13.27 14.11 -5.85
CA GLU A 136 13.90 13.98 -4.56
C GLU A 136 13.35 14.99 -3.54
N GLY A 137 12.78 14.45 -2.45
CA GLY A 137 12.21 15.24 -1.37
C GLY A 137 10.88 15.92 -1.69
N LEU A 138 10.26 15.62 -2.83
CA LEU A 138 8.98 16.18 -3.26
C LEU A 138 7.97 15.05 -3.49
N TYR A 139 6.84 15.14 -2.79
CA TYR A 139 5.84 14.07 -2.76
C TYR A 139 4.43 14.62 -3.01
N LEU A 140 3.66 13.84 -3.75
CA LEU A 140 2.28 14.13 -4.12
C LEU A 140 1.37 13.04 -3.54
N LEU A 141 0.32 13.47 -2.85
CA LEU A 141 -0.76 12.63 -2.36
C LEU A 141 -1.92 12.66 -3.34
N CYS A 142 -2.52 11.50 -3.57
CA CYS A 142 -3.68 11.34 -4.43
C CYS A 142 -4.70 10.43 -3.75
N ASN A 143 -5.91 10.92 -3.51
CA ASN A 143 -7.05 10.03 -3.32
C ASN A 143 -7.69 9.81 -4.71
N PRO A 144 -7.47 8.65 -5.36
CA PRO A 144 -7.98 8.41 -6.70
C PRO A 144 -9.49 8.24 -6.76
N VAL A 145 -10.13 7.93 -5.63
CA VAL A 145 -11.57 7.73 -5.54
C VAL A 145 -12.30 9.07 -5.45
N THR A 146 -11.81 9.98 -4.60
CA THR A 146 -12.38 11.34 -4.46
C THR A 146 -11.79 12.33 -5.47
N ARG A 147 -10.73 11.95 -6.19
CA ARG A 147 -9.97 12.76 -7.16
C ARG A 147 -9.39 14.03 -6.54
N GLN A 148 -9.04 13.95 -5.25
CA GLN A 148 -8.42 15.04 -4.53
C GLN A 148 -6.93 14.79 -4.37
N TRP A 149 -6.19 15.89 -4.24
CA TRP A 149 -4.73 15.89 -4.25
C TRP A 149 -4.19 16.77 -3.13
N ALA A 150 -2.98 16.46 -2.66
CA ALA A 150 -2.24 17.34 -1.77
C ALA A 150 -0.74 17.19 -2.05
N GLU A 151 0.01 18.29 -1.96
CA GLU A 151 1.47 18.24 -2.00
C GLU A 151 2.01 18.28 -0.57
N LEU A 152 3.02 17.46 -0.29
CA LEU A 152 3.73 17.50 0.99
C LEU A 152 4.84 18.57 0.96
N PRO A 153 5.17 19.19 2.10
CA PRO A 153 6.23 20.19 2.14
C PRO A 153 7.55 19.57 1.69
N ARG A 154 8.27 20.28 0.81
CA ARG A 154 9.52 19.79 0.22
C ARG A 154 10.59 19.60 1.30
N LEU A 155 11.25 18.44 1.29
CA LEU A 155 12.44 18.25 2.11
C LEU A 155 13.56 19.19 1.65
N PRO A 156 14.45 19.64 2.56
CA PRO A 156 15.59 20.48 2.18
C PRO A 156 16.42 19.88 1.03
N PRO A 157 17.08 20.65 0.16
CA PRO A 157 17.98 20.05 -0.82
C PRO A 157 19.17 19.39 -0.12
N ARG A 158 19.70 18.29 -0.67
CA ARG A 158 20.95 17.71 -0.17
C ARG A 158 22.11 18.70 -0.38
N PRO A 159 23.09 18.73 0.54
CA PRO A 159 24.34 19.43 0.32
C PRO A 159 25.00 18.98 -1.00
N PRO A 160 25.61 19.89 -1.78
CA PRO A 160 26.18 19.57 -3.09
C PRO A 160 27.15 18.39 -3.10
N HIS A 161 27.95 18.24 -2.03
CA HIS A 161 28.96 17.20 -1.87
C HIS A 161 28.36 15.79 -1.66
N LEU A 162 27.08 15.67 -1.30
CA LEU A 162 26.39 14.38 -1.11
C LEU A 162 25.48 13.99 -2.28
N LYS A 163 25.24 14.89 -3.25
CA LYS A 163 24.29 14.65 -4.35
C LYS A 163 24.63 13.43 -5.21
N HIS A 164 25.92 13.11 -5.36
CA HIS A 164 26.39 12.03 -6.25
C HIS A 164 26.68 10.71 -5.51
N ASN A 165 26.57 10.67 -4.18
CA ASN A 165 26.89 9.47 -3.42
C ASN A 165 25.70 8.50 -3.41
N LYS A 166 25.72 7.53 -4.33
CA LYS A 166 24.68 6.48 -4.44
C LYS A 166 24.55 5.61 -3.19
N ALA A 167 25.56 5.55 -2.31
CA ALA A 167 25.48 4.82 -1.03
C ALA A 167 24.67 5.57 0.04
N MET A 168 24.34 6.85 -0.17
CA MET A 168 23.55 7.68 0.75
C MET A 168 22.25 8.11 0.11
N VAL A 169 21.26 7.22 0.16
CA VAL A 169 19.93 7.51 -0.37
C VAL A 169 18.99 7.84 0.77
N ASP A 170 18.30 8.99 0.68
CA ASP A 170 17.17 9.33 1.55
C ASP A 170 16.16 8.18 1.47
N ALA A 171 15.69 7.74 2.63
CA ALA A 171 14.72 6.67 2.72
C ALA A 171 13.37 7.25 3.12
N GLU A 172 12.34 7.06 2.30
CA GLU A 172 10.97 7.09 2.82
C GLU A 172 10.81 5.81 3.63
N CYS A 173 10.60 5.94 4.93
CA CYS A 173 10.53 4.80 5.85
C CYS A 173 9.08 4.39 6.11
N ALA A 174 8.15 5.36 6.18
CA ALA A 174 6.74 5.09 6.41
C ALA A 174 5.84 6.16 5.77
N PHE A 175 4.61 5.75 5.47
CA PHE A 175 3.49 6.58 5.03
C PHE A 175 2.22 6.14 5.77
N TYR A 176 1.56 7.06 6.47
CA TYR A 176 0.45 6.72 7.35
C TYR A 176 -0.50 7.91 7.56
N LEU A 177 -1.73 7.61 7.93
CA LEU A 177 -2.69 8.57 8.48
C LEU A 177 -2.46 8.68 9.99
N HIS A 178 -2.18 9.88 10.49
CA HIS A 178 -2.02 10.12 11.92
C HIS A 178 -3.39 10.25 12.59
N SER A 179 -3.73 9.28 13.46
CA SER A 179 -5.05 9.13 14.07
C SER A 179 -5.55 10.38 14.78
N ASN A 180 -4.67 11.10 15.49
CA ASN A 180 -5.08 12.21 16.34
C ASN A 180 -5.25 13.52 15.58
N SER A 181 -4.50 13.73 14.48
CA SER A 181 -4.60 14.96 13.67
C SER A 181 -5.40 14.79 12.38
N GLY A 182 -5.64 13.56 11.94
CA GLY A 182 -6.27 13.28 10.64
C GLY A 182 -5.40 13.64 9.45
N GLU A 183 -4.10 13.89 9.66
CA GLU A 183 -3.15 14.28 8.62
C GLU A 183 -2.41 13.06 8.07
N TYR A 184 -2.22 13.03 6.76
CA TYR A 184 -1.28 12.09 6.16
C TYR A 184 0.15 12.55 6.41
N ARG A 185 0.99 11.62 6.86
CA ARG A 185 2.39 11.85 7.20
C ARG A 185 3.31 10.89 6.48
N VAL A 186 4.47 11.39 6.09
CA VAL A 186 5.60 10.59 5.60
C VAL A 186 6.75 10.75 6.57
N LEU A 187 7.26 9.61 7.05
CA LEU A 187 8.47 9.54 7.85
C LEU A 187 9.66 9.30 6.90
N CYS A 188 10.57 10.26 6.85
CA CYS A 188 11.76 10.22 6.03
C CYS A 188 13.02 10.19 6.89
N ARG A 189 14.00 9.41 6.43
CA ARG A 189 15.34 9.37 6.99
C ARG A 189 16.33 9.95 6.00
N ARG A 190 17.22 10.82 6.49
CA ARG A 190 18.27 11.46 5.70
C ARG A 190 19.62 11.33 6.35
N ASN A 191 20.57 10.84 5.57
CA ASN A 191 21.94 10.73 6.00
C ASN A 191 22.68 12.01 5.60
N SER A 192 23.08 12.79 6.60
CA SER A 192 23.89 14.00 6.40
C SER A 192 25.39 13.68 6.42
N SER A 193 25.76 12.53 7.00
CA SER A 193 27.09 11.93 6.90
C SER A 193 26.99 10.42 7.15
N ILE A 194 28.12 9.70 7.19
CA ILE A 194 28.14 8.26 7.53
C ILE A 194 27.64 8.04 8.96
N LYS A 195 27.84 9.02 9.84
CA LYS A 195 27.56 8.95 11.28
C LYS A 195 26.30 9.71 11.68
N GLU A 196 25.81 10.62 10.84
CA GLU A 196 24.69 11.48 11.16
C GLU A 196 23.46 11.17 10.32
N THR A 197 22.45 10.66 11.00
CA THR A 197 21.13 10.37 10.45
C THR A 197 20.11 11.31 11.07
N THR A 198 19.33 12.00 10.22
CA THR A 198 18.24 12.88 10.66
C THR A 198 16.91 12.33 10.21
N TRP A 199 15.91 12.43 11.08
CA TRP A 199 14.55 11.99 10.82
C TRP A 199 13.63 13.18 10.62
N TRP A 200 12.73 13.06 9.67
CA TRP A 200 11.83 14.11 9.24
C TRP A 200 10.41 13.56 9.11
N ILE A 201 9.43 14.34 9.56
CA ILE A 201 8.02 14.14 9.24
C ILE A 201 7.58 15.24 8.28
N LEU A 202 7.01 14.81 7.16
CA LEU A 202 6.26 15.66 6.24
C LEU A 202 4.78 15.41 6.52
N ALA A 203 4.02 16.44 6.83
CA ALA A 203 2.58 16.33 7.07
C ALA A 203 1.79 17.09 6.00
N ALA A 204 0.68 16.53 5.55
CA ALA A 204 -0.22 17.17 4.61
C ALA A 204 -0.86 18.42 5.22
N GLY A 205 -0.77 19.55 4.53
CA GLY A 205 -1.22 20.86 5.03
C GLY A 205 -0.17 21.61 5.87
N ALA A 206 0.96 21.00 6.20
CA ALA A 206 2.05 21.71 6.88
C ALA A 206 2.88 22.55 5.91
N ALA A 207 3.29 23.75 6.33
CA ALA A 207 4.11 24.64 5.50
C ALA A 207 5.56 24.17 5.32
N LYS A 208 6.11 23.42 6.30
CA LYS A 208 7.51 22.97 6.31
C LYS A 208 7.61 21.56 6.92
N PRO A 209 8.62 20.76 6.53
CA PRO A 209 8.86 19.47 7.18
C PRO A 209 9.39 19.70 8.61
N ARG A 210 9.05 18.80 9.53
CA ARG A 210 9.49 18.84 10.93
C ARG A 210 10.60 17.82 11.17
N ARG A 211 11.67 18.25 11.85
CA ARG A 211 12.74 17.34 12.30
C ARG A 211 12.34 16.66 13.60
N ILE A 212 12.69 15.39 13.75
CA ILE A 212 12.48 14.63 14.99
C ILE A 212 13.80 14.14 15.52
N ASP A 213 14.01 14.33 16.81
CA ASP A 213 15.09 13.70 17.54
C ASP A 213 14.61 12.34 18.06
N MET A 214 15.18 11.28 17.50
CA MET A 214 14.79 9.90 17.78
C MET A 214 15.73 9.23 18.81
N GLY A 215 16.66 10.00 19.40
CA GLY A 215 17.60 9.51 20.41
C GLY A 215 18.47 8.33 19.94
N ALA A 216 18.99 7.54 20.89
CA ALA A 216 19.89 6.42 20.60
C ALA A 216 19.23 5.27 19.82
N ALA A 217 17.92 5.06 19.98
CA ALA A 217 17.17 4.02 19.27
C ALA A 217 17.16 4.25 17.74
N ALA A 218 17.28 5.51 17.32
CA ALA A 218 17.29 5.91 15.92
C ALA A 218 18.42 5.27 15.10
N GLU A 219 19.59 5.06 15.71
CA GLU A 219 20.78 4.57 15.00
C GLU A 219 20.67 3.07 14.72
N VAL A 220 20.16 2.30 15.68
CA VAL A 220 19.85 0.87 15.50
C VAL A 220 18.79 0.73 14.43
N VAL A 221 17.69 1.48 14.55
CA VAL A 221 16.58 1.49 13.59
C VAL A 221 17.01 1.94 12.20
N ALA A 222 17.96 2.88 12.07
CA ALA A 222 18.47 3.31 10.77
C ALA A 222 19.13 2.16 9.97
N LYS A 223 19.67 1.16 10.66
CA LYS A 223 20.30 -0.01 10.03
C LYS A 223 19.26 -1.06 9.60
N VAL A 224 18.15 -1.16 10.34
CA VAL A 224 17.18 -2.25 10.16
C VAL A 224 15.87 -1.84 9.50
N ALA A 225 15.43 -0.58 9.64
CA ALA A 225 14.22 -0.07 8.99
C ALA A 225 14.47 0.16 7.49
N PRO A 226 13.85 -0.64 6.61
CA PRO A 226 14.08 -0.56 5.18
C PRO A 226 13.36 0.64 4.56
N CYS A 227 13.86 1.07 3.40
CA CYS A 227 13.23 2.12 2.60
C CYS A 227 12.02 1.55 1.84
N LEU A 228 10.88 2.26 1.82
CA LEU A 228 9.63 1.89 1.13
C LEU A 228 9.79 1.58 -0.36
N ARG A 229 10.91 1.99 -0.96
CA ARG A 229 11.27 1.67 -2.35
C ARG A 229 11.83 0.25 -2.54
N THR A 230 12.16 -0.48 -1.47
CA THR A 230 12.64 -1.87 -1.57
C THR A 230 11.47 -2.85 -1.50
N ALA A 231 11.66 -4.06 -2.05
CA ALA A 231 10.60 -5.06 -2.21
C ALA A 231 10.04 -5.57 -0.87
N VAL A 232 10.84 -5.53 0.21
CA VAL A 232 10.56 -6.10 1.54
C VAL A 232 10.02 -5.04 2.53
N ALA A 233 9.82 -3.78 2.13
CA ALA A 233 9.79 -2.67 3.10
C ALA A 233 8.43 -2.14 3.56
N MET A 234 7.31 -2.69 3.11
CA MET A 234 6.01 -2.11 3.42
C MET A 234 5.69 -2.32 4.90
N HIS A 235 5.63 -1.23 5.66
CA HIS A 235 5.15 -1.27 7.04
C HIS A 235 3.64 -1.49 7.07
N VAL A 236 3.15 -2.07 8.15
CA VAL A 236 1.72 -2.26 8.41
C VAL A 236 1.30 -1.36 9.56
N ALA A 237 0.28 -0.54 9.34
CA ALA A 237 -0.33 0.25 10.40
C ALA A 237 -1.38 -0.59 11.13
N LEU A 238 -1.22 -0.75 12.44
CA LEU A 238 -2.16 -1.46 13.31
C LEU A 238 -2.18 -0.75 14.68
N ASP A 239 -3.36 -0.42 15.19
CA ASP A 239 -3.57 0.20 16.51
C ASP A 239 -2.66 1.42 16.82
N GLY A 240 -2.51 2.33 15.85
CA GLY A 240 -1.67 3.52 16.02
C GLY A 240 -0.16 3.23 16.02
N ARG A 241 0.25 2.04 15.59
CA ARG A 241 1.65 1.66 15.47
C ARG A 241 1.97 1.16 14.07
N LEU A 242 3.16 1.48 13.60
CA LEU A 242 3.68 1.02 12.31
C LEU A 242 4.66 -0.11 12.56
N HIS A 243 4.48 -1.24 11.87
CA HIS A 243 5.29 -2.45 12.05
C HIS A 243 6.01 -2.75 10.75
N TRP A 244 7.34 -2.85 10.78
CA TRP A 244 8.13 -3.26 9.62
C TRP A 244 8.35 -4.76 9.61
N PRO A 245 8.54 -5.37 8.42
CA PRO A 245 8.88 -6.78 8.29
C PRO A 245 10.11 -7.18 9.13
N PRO A 246 10.16 -8.44 9.59
CA PRO A 246 11.19 -8.88 10.50
C PRO A 246 12.58 -8.86 9.85
N HIS A 247 13.59 -8.70 10.70
CA HIS A 247 14.99 -8.91 10.36
C HIS A 247 15.61 -9.94 11.30
N GLN A 248 16.71 -10.55 10.87
CA GLN A 248 17.45 -11.47 11.72
C GLN A 248 18.02 -10.71 12.92
N ALA A 249 17.79 -11.23 14.14
CA ALA A 249 18.43 -10.71 15.33
C ALA A 249 19.93 -11.03 15.28
N ALA A 250 20.78 -10.07 15.66
CA ALA A 250 22.24 -10.25 15.57
C ALA A 250 22.79 -11.29 16.57
N ALA A 251 22.06 -11.55 17.66
CA ALA A 251 22.55 -12.33 18.79
C ALA A 251 22.26 -13.84 18.70
N VAL A 252 21.18 -14.26 18.02
CA VAL A 252 20.70 -15.65 18.02
C VAL A 252 20.15 -16.04 16.64
N ALA A 253 20.62 -17.17 16.10
CA ALA A 253 20.12 -17.73 14.85
C ALA A 253 18.68 -18.25 15.02
N GLY A 254 17.78 -17.85 14.12
CA GLY A 254 16.36 -18.24 14.14
C GLY A 254 15.44 -17.33 14.97
N GLU A 255 16.01 -16.41 15.77
CA GLU A 255 15.24 -15.32 16.39
C GLU A 255 15.19 -14.11 15.47
N THR A 256 14.01 -13.50 15.35
CA THR A 256 13.82 -12.30 14.54
C THR A 256 13.33 -11.14 15.38
N GLU A 257 13.64 -9.95 14.94
CA GLU A 257 13.19 -8.70 15.53
C GLU A 257 12.41 -7.90 14.50
N MET A 258 11.47 -7.10 14.98
CA MET A 258 10.68 -6.17 14.16
C MET A 258 10.81 -4.78 14.76
N VAL A 259 10.90 -3.80 13.87
CA VAL A 259 10.82 -2.39 14.23
C VAL A 259 9.36 -2.00 14.36
N VAL A 260 9.06 -1.26 15.43
CA VAL A 260 7.75 -0.65 15.64
C VAL A 260 7.93 0.84 15.88
N PHE A 261 7.07 1.64 15.26
CA PHE A 261 6.99 3.07 15.48
C PHE A 261 5.63 3.42 16.07
N ASP A 262 5.63 4.01 17.27
CA ASP A 262 4.42 4.53 17.89
C ASP A 262 4.12 5.91 17.30
N VAL A 263 3.00 6.04 16.58
CA VAL A 263 2.70 7.28 15.84
C VAL A 263 2.32 8.44 16.76
N SER A 264 1.84 8.15 17.97
CA SER A 264 1.39 9.16 18.93
C SER A 264 2.57 9.69 19.74
N LEU A 265 3.46 8.79 20.16
CA LEU A 265 4.67 9.14 20.89
C LEU A 265 5.82 9.56 19.97
N GLU A 266 5.73 9.22 18.68
CA GLU A 266 6.77 9.40 17.67
C GLU A 266 8.10 8.75 18.09
N THR A 267 8.03 7.57 18.69
CA THR A 267 9.19 6.81 19.16
C THR A 267 9.29 5.43 18.53
N PHE A 268 10.51 4.96 18.35
CA PHE A 268 10.78 3.60 17.92
C PHE A 268 10.98 2.66 19.09
N HIS A 269 10.54 1.42 18.90
CA HIS A 269 10.87 0.31 19.78
C HIS A 269 11.05 -0.97 18.96
N LEU A 270 11.75 -1.93 19.55
CA LEU A 270 11.90 -3.27 18.98
C LEU A 270 10.92 -4.23 19.63
N MET A 271 10.39 -5.15 18.83
CA MET A 271 9.57 -6.27 19.28
C MET A 271 10.10 -7.58 18.69
N ALA A 272 9.78 -8.70 19.32
CA ALA A 272 10.08 -10.01 18.75
C ALA A 272 9.22 -10.24 17.49
N GLY A 273 9.86 -10.71 16.42
CA GLY A 273 9.20 -11.14 15.20
C GLY A 273 8.87 -12.64 15.21
N PRO A 274 8.30 -13.17 14.12
CA PRO A 274 8.03 -14.59 13.98
C PRO A 274 9.34 -15.40 13.99
N PRO A 275 9.37 -16.60 14.59
CA PRO A 275 10.58 -17.42 14.62
C PRO A 275 10.83 -18.04 13.24
N THR A 276 11.70 -17.40 12.46
CA THR A 276 12.11 -17.84 11.13
C THR A 276 13.59 -17.54 10.87
N THR A 277 14.22 -18.36 10.04
CA THR A 277 15.58 -18.15 9.52
C THR A 277 15.59 -17.37 8.20
N THR A 278 14.42 -17.08 7.61
CA THR A 278 14.25 -16.44 6.31
C THR A 278 13.56 -15.08 6.41
N ALA A 279 13.86 -14.33 7.47
CA ALA A 279 13.25 -13.02 7.77
C ALA A 279 13.27 -12.03 6.58
N ALA A 280 14.35 -12.01 5.79
CA ALA A 280 14.49 -11.16 4.61
C ALA A 280 13.47 -11.44 3.48
N LEU A 281 12.81 -12.61 3.52
CA LEU A 281 11.79 -13.05 2.57
C LEU A 281 10.38 -13.03 3.17
N THR A 282 10.24 -12.45 4.37
CA THR A 282 8.96 -12.34 5.07
C THR A 282 8.25 -11.02 4.75
N LYS A 283 6.94 -11.09 4.50
CA LYS A 283 6.05 -9.95 4.36
C LYS A 283 5.08 -9.87 5.51
N VAL A 284 4.76 -8.67 5.95
CA VAL A 284 3.70 -8.45 6.95
C VAL A 284 2.51 -7.75 6.33
N PHE A 285 1.31 -8.11 6.80
CA PHE A 285 0.04 -7.48 6.42
C PHE A 285 -0.95 -7.55 7.58
N ASP A 286 -2.00 -6.73 7.50
CA ASP A 286 -3.15 -6.79 8.42
C ASP A 286 -4.17 -7.80 7.90
N MET A 287 -4.68 -8.64 8.80
CA MET A 287 -5.89 -9.42 8.58
C MET A 287 -6.72 -9.43 9.86
N ASP A 288 -7.95 -8.90 9.79
CA ASP A 288 -8.88 -8.80 10.93
C ASP A 288 -8.28 -8.10 12.17
N GLY A 289 -7.49 -7.03 11.96
CA GLY A 289 -6.86 -6.32 13.08
C GLY A 289 -5.78 -7.14 13.78
N ARG A 290 -5.25 -8.17 13.10
CA ARG A 290 -4.09 -8.94 13.55
C ARG A 290 -2.95 -8.79 12.55
N LEU A 291 -1.74 -8.78 13.08
CA LEU A 291 -0.54 -8.78 12.27
C LEU A 291 -0.25 -10.22 11.81
N VAL A 292 -0.15 -10.40 10.49
CA VAL A 292 0.19 -11.68 9.87
C VAL A 292 1.50 -11.53 9.13
N ALA A 293 2.39 -12.50 9.29
CA ALA A 293 3.65 -12.58 8.59
C ALA A 293 3.65 -13.80 7.64
N ALA A 294 3.77 -13.53 6.34
CA ALA A 294 3.93 -14.53 5.31
C ALA A 294 5.41 -14.70 4.96
N ASP A 295 5.95 -15.88 5.23
CA ASP A 295 7.34 -16.22 5.00
C ASP A 295 7.48 -17.05 3.72
N PHE A 296 8.15 -16.46 2.73
CA PHE A 296 8.38 -17.03 1.40
C PHE A 296 9.74 -17.71 1.29
N GLY A 297 10.41 -17.98 2.42
CA GLY A 297 11.76 -18.52 2.43
C GLY A 297 11.91 -19.95 1.95
N LYS A 298 10.81 -20.70 1.89
CA LYS A 298 10.79 -22.10 1.46
C LYS A 298 10.16 -22.21 0.07
N GLU A 299 10.73 -23.08 -0.76
CA GLU A 299 10.29 -23.23 -2.15
C GLU A 299 8.93 -23.93 -2.26
N GLU A 300 8.64 -24.87 -1.37
CA GLU A 300 7.44 -25.72 -1.43
C GLU A 300 6.18 -25.05 -0.87
N HIS A 301 6.35 -24.17 0.13
CA HIS A 301 5.24 -23.58 0.85
C HIS A 301 5.58 -22.21 1.45
N ILE A 302 4.53 -21.42 1.66
CA ILE A 302 4.56 -20.17 2.41
C ILE A 302 4.06 -20.46 3.82
N ASP A 303 4.87 -20.14 4.83
CA ASP A 303 4.46 -20.23 6.24
C ASP A 303 3.73 -18.94 6.64
N LEU A 304 2.52 -19.07 7.21
CA LEU A 304 1.73 -17.95 7.73
C LEU A 304 1.75 -17.94 9.26
N TRP A 305 2.44 -16.95 9.81
CA TRP A 305 2.55 -16.69 11.24
C TRP A 305 1.57 -15.61 11.66
N PHE A 306 0.82 -15.85 12.73
CA PHE A 306 -0.14 -14.91 13.29
C PHE A 306 0.35 -14.39 14.63
N LEU A 307 0.32 -13.08 14.83
CA LEU A 307 0.58 -12.48 16.13
C LEU A 307 -0.69 -12.56 16.99
N GLU A 308 -0.77 -13.60 17.82
CA GLU A 308 -1.97 -13.91 18.60
C GLU A 308 -2.04 -13.17 19.92
N ASP A 309 -0.88 -12.85 20.49
CA ASP A 309 -0.78 -12.03 21.68
C ASP A 309 0.19 -10.88 21.44
N TYR A 310 -0.37 -9.71 21.17
CA TYR A 310 0.42 -8.51 20.94
C TYR A 310 1.25 -8.12 22.17
N LYS A 311 0.69 -8.24 23.38
CA LYS A 311 1.34 -7.81 24.63
C LYS A 311 2.53 -8.72 24.94
N ASN A 312 2.34 -10.03 24.80
CA ASN A 312 3.38 -11.03 25.03
C ASN A 312 4.22 -11.33 23.78
N ARG A 313 3.96 -10.66 22.65
CA ARG A 313 4.69 -10.77 21.39
C ARG A 313 4.74 -12.22 20.87
N ARG A 314 3.65 -12.96 21.05
CA ARG A 314 3.57 -14.39 20.73
C ARG A 314 3.11 -14.61 19.29
N TRP A 315 4.01 -15.13 18.47
CA TRP A 315 3.74 -15.57 17.11
C TRP A 315 3.40 -17.06 17.07
N GLU A 316 2.37 -17.43 16.32
CA GLU A 316 1.94 -18.81 16.12
C GLU A 316 1.90 -19.14 14.62
N LEU A 317 2.57 -20.22 14.20
CA LEU A 317 2.43 -20.75 12.85
C LEU A 317 1.06 -21.44 12.72
N ARG A 318 0.17 -20.89 11.89
CA ARG A 318 -1.20 -21.41 11.76
C ARG A 318 -1.49 -22.11 10.45
N HIS A 319 -0.87 -21.65 9.37
CA HIS A 319 -1.14 -22.16 8.04
C HIS A 319 0.15 -22.34 7.26
N ARG A 320 0.14 -23.34 6.38
CA ARG A 320 1.12 -23.52 5.32
C ARG A 320 0.38 -23.52 4.01
N VAL A 321 0.77 -22.63 3.12
CA VAL A 321 0.16 -22.50 1.79
C VAL A 321 1.11 -23.12 0.78
N GLU A 322 0.68 -24.19 0.13
CA GLU A 322 1.47 -24.81 -0.93
C GLU A 322 1.65 -23.83 -2.10
N VAL A 323 2.89 -23.74 -2.59
CA VAL A 323 3.20 -22.95 -3.78
C VAL A 323 2.89 -23.80 -5.02
N PRO A 324 2.15 -23.28 -6.02
CA PRO A 324 1.92 -24.01 -7.25
C PRO A 324 3.24 -24.37 -7.93
N LEU A 325 3.45 -25.64 -8.29
CA LEU A 325 4.56 -26.07 -9.13
C LEU A 325 4.42 -25.38 -10.49
N MET A 326 5.36 -24.49 -10.84
CA MET A 326 5.41 -23.93 -12.19
C MET A 326 6.04 -24.95 -13.13
N ASP A 327 5.34 -25.25 -14.23
CA ASP A 327 5.81 -26.17 -15.26
C ASP A 327 7.20 -25.75 -15.81
N ASP A 328 8.13 -26.69 -15.91
CA ASP A 328 9.50 -26.47 -16.42
C ASP A 328 9.52 -25.87 -17.84
N ALA A 329 8.45 -26.09 -18.62
CA ALA A 329 8.26 -25.50 -19.94
C ALA A 329 8.06 -23.97 -19.90
N ILE A 330 7.40 -23.45 -18.85
CA ILE A 330 7.25 -22.00 -18.63
C ILE A 330 8.61 -21.40 -18.28
N MET A 331 9.44 -22.13 -17.52
CA MET A 331 10.82 -21.72 -17.27
C MET A 331 11.62 -21.63 -18.58
N GLN A 332 11.57 -22.60 -19.49
CA GLN A 332 12.33 -22.56 -20.76
C GLN A 332 11.91 -21.45 -21.74
N GLN A 333 10.62 -21.12 -21.84
CA GLN A 333 10.18 -19.95 -22.65
C GLN A 333 10.65 -18.61 -22.05
N VAL A 334 10.85 -18.56 -20.73
CA VAL A 334 11.30 -17.37 -19.99
C VAL A 334 12.81 -17.10 -20.18
N TRP A 335 13.64 -18.11 -20.47
CA TRP A 335 15.09 -17.92 -20.72
C TRP A 335 15.43 -17.58 -22.19
N THR A 336 14.53 -17.85 -23.14
CA THR A 336 14.84 -17.77 -24.58
C THR A 336 14.50 -16.42 -25.22
N GLN A 337 13.76 -15.53 -24.55
CA GLN A 337 13.48 -14.16 -25.04
C GLN A 337 14.36 -13.06 -24.42
N GLY A 338 15.56 -13.41 -23.94
CA GLY A 338 16.54 -12.46 -23.41
C GLY A 338 17.73 -12.27 -24.36
N GLY A 339 17.64 -11.30 -25.27
CA GLY A 339 18.80 -10.80 -26.01
C GLY A 339 19.88 -10.28 -25.06
N THR A 340 21.05 -10.90 -25.14
CA THR A 340 22.39 -10.57 -24.62
C THR A 340 22.58 -9.27 -23.83
N ALA A 341 22.62 -9.38 -22.50
CA ALA A 341 23.70 -8.90 -21.63
C ALA A 341 23.39 -9.28 -20.17
N ARG A 342 24.17 -10.21 -19.60
CA ARG A 342 24.21 -10.48 -18.14
C ARG A 342 24.88 -9.30 -17.41
N PRO A 343 24.64 -9.14 -16.09
CA PRO A 343 25.61 -9.71 -15.16
C PRO A 343 24.98 -10.63 -14.11
N THR A 344 25.72 -11.69 -13.83
CA THR A 344 25.62 -12.58 -12.67
C THR A 344 25.70 -11.84 -11.35
N LEU A 345 24.64 -11.96 -10.54
CA LEU A 345 24.59 -11.87 -9.07
C LEU A 345 23.19 -12.36 -8.65
N GLU A 346 23.09 -13.62 -8.25
CA GLU A 346 21.96 -14.14 -7.47
C GLU A 346 22.19 -13.80 -5.98
N PRO A 347 21.14 -13.63 -5.15
CA PRO A 347 19.74 -13.93 -5.39
C PRO A 347 18.91 -12.68 -5.70
N ARG A 348 18.14 -12.73 -6.79
CA ARG A 348 17.04 -11.80 -7.09
C ARG A 348 15.89 -12.02 -6.10
N SER A 349 16.11 -11.69 -4.83
CA SER A 349 15.17 -11.81 -3.72
C SER A 349 13.81 -11.20 -4.08
N LEU A 350 12.89 -12.09 -4.48
CA LEU A 350 11.45 -11.91 -4.59
C LEU A 350 11.00 -10.54 -5.12
N LEU A 351 11.22 -10.31 -6.41
CA LEU A 351 10.65 -9.16 -7.10
C LEU A 351 9.10 -9.20 -6.93
N SER A 352 8.56 -8.14 -6.34
CA SER A 352 7.15 -7.89 -5.97
C SER A 352 6.36 -9.03 -5.32
N VAL A 353 6.48 -9.20 -4.00
CA VAL A 353 5.59 -10.05 -3.21
C VAL A 353 4.33 -9.30 -2.80
N ALA A 354 3.16 -9.76 -3.24
CA ALA A 354 1.86 -9.26 -2.82
C ALA A 354 1.33 -10.12 -1.67
N ALA A 355 0.90 -9.46 -0.59
CA ALA A 355 0.22 -10.09 0.54
C ALA A 355 -0.92 -9.17 0.98
N ALA A 356 -2.16 -9.66 0.94
CA ALA A 356 -3.34 -8.91 1.35
C ALA A 356 -4.40 -9.88 1.88
N GLY A 357 -5.05 -9.54 2.99
CA GLY A 357 -6.16 -10.30 3.56
C GLY A 357 -7.50 -9.60 3.34
N ASP A 358 -8.54 -10.37 3.02
CA ASP A 358 -9.91 -10.00 3.31
C ASP A 358 -10.31 -10.67 4.65
N GLY A 359 -10.59 -9.85 5.65
CA GLY A 359 -10.93 -10.35 6.98
C GLY A 359 -12.27 -11.10 7.02
N GLU A 360 -13.26 -10.55 6.30
CA GLU A 360 -14.62 -11.08 6.32
C GLU A 360 -14.75 -12.47 5.68
N ALA A 361 -14.20 -12.67 4.47
CA ALA A 361 -14.27 -13.95 3.78
C ALA A 361 -13.10 -14.89 4.17
N GLY A 362 -12.03 -14.35 4.74
CA GLY A 362 -10.87 -15.11 5.21
C GLY A 362 -9.91 -15.47 4.08
N ASN A 363 -9.95 -14.77 2.96
CA ASN A 363 -9.01 -14.97 1.86
C ASN A 363 -7.74 -14.17 2.08
N ILE A 364 -6.61 -14.76 1.70
CA ILE A 364 -5.32 -14.11 1.66
C ILE A 364 -4.77 -14.29 0.24
N MET A 365 -4.49 -13.18 -0.43
CA MET A 365 -3.79 -13.21 -1.71
C MET A 365 -2.29 -13.17 -1.46
N LEU A 366 -1.56 -14.17 -1.96
CA LEU A 366 -0.12 -14.34 -1.80
C LEU A 366 0.53 -14.57 -3.16
N GLY A 367 1.76 -14.14 -3.33
CA GLY A 367 2.55 -14.51 -4.51
C GLY A 367 3.65 -13.52 -4.81
N ASN A 368 4.16 -13.53 -6.04
CA ASN A 368 5.26 -12.68 -6.47
C ASN A 368 4.95 -11.96 -7.80
N TYR A 369 5.93 -11.29 -8.39
CA TYR A 369 5.79 -10.59 -9.68
C TYR A 369 5.31 -11.46 -10.84
N ARG A 370 5.42 -12.78 -10.70
CA ARG A 370 4.98 -13.76 -11.69
C ARG A 370 3.59 -14.26 -11.30
N TRP A 371 3.44 -14.98 -10.19
CA TRP A 371 2.19 -15.69 -9.89
C TRP A 371 1.49 -15.12 -8.66
N LEU A 372 0.17 -15.33 -8.59
CA LEU A 372 -0.65 -15.05 -7.42
C LEU A 372 -1.53 -16.27 -7.11
N VAL A 373 -1.75 -16.52 -5.82
CA VAL A 373 -2.73 -17.47 -5.31
C VAL A 373 -3.61 -16.80 -4.28
N VAL A 374 -4.84 -17.27 -4.17
CA VAL A 374 -5.76 -16.92 -3.07
C VAL A 374 -5.88 -18.14 -2.18
N TYR A 375 -5.49 -17.98 -0.92
CA TYR A 375 -5.63 -18.98 0.13
C TYR A 375 -6.76 -18.57 1.08
N ASN A 376 -7.76 -19.43 1.26
CA ASN A 376 -8.80 -19.18 2.25
C ASN A 376 -8.44 -19.86 3.58
N VAL A 377 -8.30 -19.09 4.66
CA VAL A 377 -7.89 -19.62 5.97
C VAL A 377 -8.95 -20.50 6.63
N LYS A 378 -10.24 -20.26 6.32
CA LYS A 378 -11.37 -20.99 6.92
C LYS A 378 -11.52 -22.37 6.28
N THR A 379 -11.50 -22.43 4.95
CA THR A 379 -11.63 -23.68 4.19
C THR A 379 -10.30 -24.39 3.97
N LYS A 380 -9.17 -23.70 4.19
CA LYS A 380 -7.81 -24.17 3.92
C LYS A 380 -7.58 -24.56 2.45
N THR A 381 -8.24 -23.87 1.53
CA THR A 381 -8.13 -24.12 0.08
C THR A 381 -7.30 -23.05 -0.61
N THR A 382 -6.47 -23.47 -1.55
CA THR A 382 -5.70 -22.57 -2.43
C THR A 382 -6.32 -22.56 -3.82
N LYS A 383 -6.36 -21.40 -4.45
CA LYS A 383 -6.74 -21.22 -5.86
C LYS A 383 -5.69 -20.36 -6.55
N THR A 384 -5.30 -20.72 -7.78
CA THR A 384 -4.43 -19.89 -8.61
C THR A 384 -5.21 -18.72 -9.19
N VAL A 385 -4.55 -17.57 -9.32
CA VAL A 385 -5.16 -16.38 -9.91
C VAL A 385 -4.70 -16.28 -11.36
N ASP A 386 -5.39 -17.03 -12.22
CA ASP A 386 -5.10 -17.13 -13.65
C ASP A 386 -5.24 -15.80 -14.39
N SER A 387 -5.99 -14.83 -13.85
CA SER A 387 -6.12 -13.51 -14.44
C SER A 387 -4.77 -12.82 -14.60
N VAL A 388 -3.80 -13.03 -13.70
CA VAL A 388 -2.43 -12.52 -13.84
C VAL A 388 -1.67 -13.24 -14.95
N VAL A 389 -1.82 -14.57 -15.05
CA VAL A 389 -1.16 -15.40 -16.07
C VAL A 389 -1.71 -15.10 -17.47
N LYS A 390 -3.02 -14.88 -17.62
CA LYS A 390 -3.67 -14.43 -18.87
C LYS A 390 -3.31 -12.98 -19.22
N LEU A 391 -3.00 -12.16 -18.21
CA LEU A 391 -2.53 -10.77 -18.37
C LEU A 391 -1.02 -10.64 -18.57
N TRP A 392 -0.24 -11.74 -18.54
CA TRP A 392 1.17 -11.76 -18.95
C TRP A 392 1.32 -11.56 -20.47
N GLY A 393 0.72 -10.50 -21.01
CA GLY A 393 1.43 -9.70 -22.00
C GLY A 393 2.66 -9.08 -21.34
N LYS A 394 3.63 -8.62 -22.13
CA LYS A 394 4.97 -8.17 -21.67
C LYS A 394 4.97 -6.99 -20.67
N ASP A 395 3.80 -6.44 -20.34
CA ASP A 395 3.68 -5.09 -19.78
C ASP A 395 2.87 -4.99 -18.48
N VAL A 396 2.46 -6.12 -17.85
CA VAL A 396 1.77 -6.12 -16.55
C VAL A 396 2.66 -6.71 -15.46
N LEU A 397 2.77 -6.04 -14.32
CA LEU A 397 3.54 -6.49 -13.15
C LEU A 397 2.71 -6.39 -11.88
N VAL A 398 2.73 -7.44 -11.06
CA VAL A 398 2.16 -7.40 -9.71
C VAL A 398 2.99 -6.42 -8.85
N SER A 399 2.30 -5.57 -8.08
CA SER A 399 2.94 -4.62 -7.16
C SER A 399 3.08 -5.20 -5.76
N ARG A 400 4.00 -4.61 -4.98
CA ARG A 400 4.02 -4.78 -3.52
C ARG A 400 2.93 -3.98 -2.79
N HIS A 401 2.21 -3.11 -3.50
CA HIS A 401 1.23 -2.19 -2.93
C HIS A 401 -0.16 -2.81 -2.87
N VAL A 402 -0.88 -2.51 -1.80
CA VAL A 402 -2.29 -2.84 -1.61
C VAL A 402 -3.09 -1.55 -1.46
N PHE A 403 -4.32 -1.50 -1.95
CA PHE A 403 -5.13 -0.30 -1.91
C PHE A 403 -6.50 -0.59 -1.34
N LYS A 404 -6.89 0.15 -0.30
CA LYS A 404 -8.20 0.10 0.32
C LYS A 404 -8.97 1.34 -0.09
N GLU A 405 -10.11 1.20 -0.76
CA GLU A 405 -10.91 2.37 -1.16
C GLU A 405 -11.36 3.18 0.05
N ASN A 406 -11.12 4.50 0.04
CA ASN A 406 -11.67 5.42 1.04
C ASN A 406 -12.42 6.58 0.35
N LEU A 407 -13.63 6.86 0.84
CA LEU A 407 -14.52 7.92 0.38
C LEU A 407 -14.42 9.19 1.23
N GLU A 408 -13.70 9.15 2.34
CA GLU A 408 -13.45 10.30 3.21
C GLU A 408 -12.75 11.42 2.45
N LYS A 409 -13.26 12.64 2.65
CA LYS A 409 -12.59 13.84 2.16
C LYS A 409 -11.67 14.34 3.25
N HIS A 410 -10.44 14.67 2.87
CA HIS A 410 -9.46 15.23 3.79
C HIS A 410 -9.35 16.73 3.56
N ALA A 411 -9.39 17.51 4.64
CA ALA A 411 -9.40 18.97 4.57
C ALA A 411 -8.14 19.55 3.90
N CYS A 412 -7.00 18.89 4.04
CA CYS A 412 -5.74 19.29 3.43
C CYS A 412 -5.62 18.95 1.94
N PHE A 413 -6.65 18.33 1.34
CA PHE A 413 -6.64 17.96 -0.07
C PHE A 413 -7.49 18.93 -0.88
N THR A 414 -6.92 19.41 -1.99
CA THR A 414 -7.58 20.29 -2.94
C THR A 414 -8.08 19.50 -4.15
N THR A 415 -8.98 20.11 -4.92
CA THR A 415 -9.37 19.57 -6.23
C THR A 415 -8.26 19.80 -7.26
N ALA A 416 -8.32 19.09 -8.39
CA ALA A 416 -7.32 19.22 -9.45
C ALA A 416 -7.20 20.67 -9.99
N GLU A 417 -8.31 21.40 -10.06
CA GLU A 417 -8.36 22.81 -10.50
C GLU A 417 -7.63 23.77 -9.56
N GLN A 418 -7.46 23.38 -8.30
CA GLN A 418 -6.81 24.16 -7.25
C GLN A 418 -5.38 23.65 -6.96
N CYS A 419 -4.94 22.58 -7.62
CA CYS A 419 -3.62 22.02 -7.41
C CYS A 419 -2.58 22.82 -8.19
N SER A 420 -1.47 23.19 -7.54
CA SER A 420 -0.35 23.88 -8.18
C SER A 420 0.48 22.98 -9.12
N VAL A 421 0.17 21.68 -9.16
CA VAL A 421 0.84 20.68 -10.00
C VAL A 421 0.06 20.51 -11.29
N ASP A 422 0.76 20.41 -12.43
CA ASP A 422 0.14 19.99 -13.68
C ASP A 422 -0.32 18.52 -13.57
N LEU A 423 -1.63 18.35 -13.38
CA LEU A 423 -2.29 17.06 -13.27
C LEU A 423 -2.92 16.60 -14.61
N SER A 424 -2.69 17.31 -15.72
CA SER A 424 -3.30 17.03 -17.03
C SER A 424 -2.99 15.62 -17.57
N SER A 425 -1.89 15.02 -17.10
CA SER A 425 -1.48 13.67 -17.48
C SER A 425 -2.19 12.56 -16.69
N PHE A 426 -2.94 12.88 -15.62
CA PHE A 426 -3.64 11.89 -14.81
C PHE A 426 -5.07 11.68 -15.29
N HIS A 427 -5.42 10.42 -15.52
CA HIS A 427 -6.75 10.02 -15.93
C HIS A 427 -7.32 9.00 -14.95
N PHE A 428 -8.49 9.31 -14.40
CA PHE A 428 -9.26 8.44 -13.50
C PHE A 428 -10.38 7.74 -14.27
N GLN A 429 -10.73 6.52 -13.88
CA GLN A 429 -11.86 5.78 -14.47
C GLN A 429 -13.13 5.89 -13.62
#